data_AF-A0A7K2YL85-F1
#
_entry.id   AF-A0A7K2YL85-F1
#
_cell.length_a   1.000
_cell.length_b   1.000
_cell.length_c   1.000
_cell.angle_alpha   90.00
_cell.angle_beta   90.00
_cell.angle_gamma   90.00
#
_symmetry.space_group_name_H-M   'P 1'
#
loop_
_entity.id
_entity.type
_entity.pdbx_description
1 polymer ?
#
loop_
_entity_poly.entity_id
_entity_poly.type
_entity_poly.pdbx_seq_one_letter_code
_entity_poly.pdbx_strand_id
1 'polypeptide(L)' 'MVWDNLGSRRSRRMRAFAERVDRLSLVFLPPYAPDLNPVEGSWAHLRNGPLANLGARTLDEPVAVARRGLRDIQHR' A
#
# COMPACT_ATOMS: atom_id res chain seq x y z
N MET A 1 -10.67 5.92 4.09
CA MET A 1 -9.48 5.42 3.40
C MET A 1 -8.62 6.60 2.97
N VAL A 2 -7.31 6.51 3.20
CA VAL A 2 -6.33 7.55 2.87
C VAL A 2 -5.49 7.08 1.69
N TRP A 3 -5.34 7.91 0.67
CA TRP A 3 -4.60 7.58 -0.55
C TRP A 3 -3.64 8.70 -0.96
N ASP A 4 -2.52 8.34 -1.59
CA ASP A 4 -1.72 9.30 -2.36
C ASP A 4 -2.51 9.93 -3.51
N ASN A 5 -1.92 10.96 -4.12
CA ASN A 5 -2.57 11.77 -5.14
C ASN A 5 -2.46 11.20 -6.57
N LEU A 6 -2.21 9.89 -6.74
CA LEU A 6 -2.10 9.28 -8.06
C LEU A 6 -3.39 9.44 -8.87
N GLY A 7 -3.27 9.85 -10.14
CA GLY A 7 -4.42 10.22 -10.99
C GLY A 7 -5.48 9.12 -11.13
N SER A 8 -5.08 7.85 -11.18
CA SER A 8 -6.00 6.70 -11.25
C SER A 8 -6.93 6.60 -10.03
N ARG A 9 -6.45 7.02 -8.85
CA ARG A 9 -7.20 7.01 -7.57
C ARG A 9 -8.27 8.10 -7.51
N ARG A 10 -8.14 9.13 -8.35
CA ARG A 10 -9.12 10.23 -8.49
C ARG A 10 -10.09 10.04 -9.64
N SER A 11 -10.00 8.91 -10.36
CA SER A 11 -10.83 8.64 -11.53
C SER A 11 -12.33 8.67 -11.20
N ARG A 12 -13.16 9.04 -12.19
CA ARG A 12 -14.62 9.06 -12.06
C ARG A 12 -15.18 7.70 -11.61
N ARG A 13 -14.62 6.61 -12.13
CA ARG A 13 -15.00 5.24 -11.75
C ARG A 13 -14.78 4.99 -10.25
N MET A 14 -13.68 5.49 -9.71
CA MET A 14 -13.36 5.32 -8.30
C MET A 14 -14.26 6.14 -7.39
N ARG A 15 -14.56 7.40 -7.77
CA ARG A 15 -15.53 8.24 -7.04
C ARG A 15 -16.91 7.61 -7.02
N ALA A 16 -17.41 7.19 -8.18
CA ALA A 16 -18.70 6.52 -8.29
C ALA A 16 -18.77 5.18 -7.53
N PHE A 17 -17.64 4.51 -7.30
CA PHE A 17 -17.60 3.33 -6.43
C PHE A 17 -17.71 3.73 -4.96
N ALA A 18 -16.95 4.75 -4.52
CA ALA A 18 -16.97 5.21 -3.13
C ALA A 18 -18.34 5.75 -2.70
N GLU A 19 -19.04 6.46 -3.59
CA GLU A 19 -20.40 6.98 -3.36
C GLU A 19 -21.44 5.87 -3.11
N ARG A 20 -21.18 4.63 -3.57
CA ARG A 20 -22.08 3.48 -3.38
C ARG A 20 -21.83 2.72 -2.08
N VAL A 21 -20.83 3.12 -1.29
CA VAL A 21 -20.45 2.43 -0.05
C VAL A 21 -20.63 3.39 1.12
N ASP A 22 -21.72 3.23 1.86
CA ASP A 22 -22.17 4.15 2.93
C ASP A 22 -21.12 4.50 3.97
N ARG A 23 -20.13 3.62 4.19
CA ARG A 23 -19.09 3.79 5.22
C ARG A 23 -17.70 4.10 4.66
N LEU A 24 -17.60 4.48 3.39
CA LEU A 24 -16.31 4.74 2.73
C LEU A 24 -16.09 6.22 2.41
N SER A 25 -15.31 6.91 3.25
CA SER A 25 -14.79 8.25 2.94
C SER A 25 -13.39 8.16 2.32
N LEU A 26 -13.14 8.92 1.24
CA LEU A 26 -11.82 9.03 0.61
C LEU A 26 -11.13 10.32 1.04
N VAL A 27 -9.88 10.22 1.50
CA VAL A 27 -9.00 11.35 1.80
C VAL A 27 -7.76 11.22 0.91
N PHE A 28 -7.43 12.29 0.19
CA PHE A 28 -6.25 12.33 -0.66
C PHE A 28 -5.16 13.17 0.01
N LEU A 29 -3.95 12.63 0.04
CA LEU A 29 -2.77 13.34 0.52
C LEU A 29 -2.36 14.45 -0.47
N PRO A 30 -1.69 15.51 0.00
CA PRO A 30 -1.07 16.49 -0.89
C PRO A 30 -0.12 15.82 -1.90
N PRO A 31 0.11 16.42 -3.08
CA PRO A 31 1.17 15.98 -3.98
C PRO A 31 2.51 15.89 -3.23
N TYR A 32 3.29 14.84 -3.50
CA TYR A 32 4.64 14.65 -2.96
C TYR A 32 4.75 14.64 -1.43
N ALA A 33 3.72 14.10 -0.73
CA ALA A 33 3.75 13.89 0.71
C ALA A 33 3.88 12.39 1.09
N PRO A 34 5.01 11.71 0.77
CA PRO A 34 5.20 10.29 1.08
C PRO A 34 5.32 10.04 2.60
N ASP A 35 5.84 11.01 3.35
CA ASP A 35 5.95 11.00 4.80
C ASP A 35 4.58 10.88 5.51
N LEU A 36 3.51 11.34 4.87
CA LEU A 36 2.14 11.22 5.36
C LEU A 36 1.43 9.92 4.91
N ASN A 37 2.06 9.13 4.04
CA ASN A 37 1.44 7.94 3.48
C ASN A 37 1.80 6.68 4.31
N PRO A 38 0.85 6.09 5.05
CA PRO A 38 1.13 4.99 5.98
C PRO A 38 1.68 3.73 5.27
N VAL A 39 1.43 3.57 3.97
CA VAL A 39 1.97 2.44 3.20
C VAL A 39 3.50 2.50 3.08
N GLU A 40 4.10 3.69 3.14
CA GLU A 40 5.55 3.88 2.99
C GLU A 40 6.32 3.23 4.15
N GLY A 41 5.78 3.28 5.37
CA GLY A 41 6.36 2.60 6.53
C GLY A 41 6.34 1.08 6.37
N SER A 42 5.22 0.53 5.88
CA SER A 42 5.12 -0.91 5.59
C SER A 42 6.08 -1.32 4.48
N TRP A 43 6.21 -0.48 3.45
CA TRP A 43 7.15 -0.70 2.35
C TRP A 43 8.61 -0.64 2.82
N ALA A 44 8.95 0.32 3.68
CA ALA A 44 10.28 0.42 4.28
C ALA A 44 10.63 -0.83 5.11
N HIS A 45 9.69 -1.35 5.90
CA HIS A 45 9.88 -2.60 6.65
C HIS A 45 10.17 -3.78 5.72
N LEU A 46 9.35 -3.96 4.68
CA LEU A 46 9.53 -5.05 3.71
C LEU A 46 10.87 -4.96 3.00
N ARG A 47 11.20 -3.79 2.45
CA ARG A 47 12.41 -3.55 1.65
C ARG A 47 13.68 -3.70 2.47
N ASN A 48 13.70 -3.17 3.69
CA ASN A 48 14.89 -3.18 4.54
C ASN A 48 15.01 -4.48 5.37
N GLY A 49 13.98 -5.33 5.37
CA GLY A 49 13.94 -6.57 6.15
C GLY A 49 13.65 -7.78 5.26
N PRO A 50 12.42 -8.33 5.26
CA PRO A 50 12.11 -9.60 4.59
C PRO A 50 12.55 -9.72 3.13
N LEU A 51 12.47 -8.64 2.35
CA LEU A 51 12.85 -8.64 0.93
C LEU A 51 14.31 -8.24 0.69
N ALA A 52 15.05 -7.83 1.74
CA ALA A 52 16.42 -7.39 1.59
C ALA A 52 17.29 -8.53 1.04
N ASN A 53 17.96 -8.28 -0.08
CA ASN A 53 18.85 -9.25 -0.75
C ASN A 53 18.18 -10.58 -1.13
N LEU A 54 16.86 -10.62 -1.29
CA LEU A 54 16.17 -11.82 -1.75
C LEU A 54 16.53 -12.08 -3.22
N GLY A 55 17.39 -13.07 -3.45
CA GLY A 55 17.78 -13.55 -4.78
C GLY A 55 16.70 -14.42 -5.45
N ALA A 56 15.51 -13.86 -5.63
CA ALA A 56 14.35 -14.59 -6.14
C ALA A 56 14.56 -15.06 -7.58
N ARG A 57 14.18 -16.32 -7.86
CA ARG A 57 14.23 -16.87 -9.23
C ARG A 57 12.88 -16.88 -9.93
N THR A 58 11.82 -16.68 -9.15
CA THR A 58 10.42 -16.64 -9.61
C THR A 58 9.69 -15.50 -8.90
N LEU A 59 8.51 -15.12 -9.42
CA LEU A 59 7.67 -14.09 -8.78
C LEU A 59 6.97 -14.61 -7.51
N ASP A 60 6.81 -15.92 -7.36
CA ASP A 60 6.12 -16.49 -6.20
C ASP A 60 6.92 -16.31 -4.91
N GLU A 61 8.24 -16.38 -5.00
CA GLU A 61 9.17 -16.19 -3.89
C GLU A 61 9.01 -14.82 -3.19
N PRO A 62 9.14 -13.67 -3.89
CA PRO A 62 8.95 -12.36 -3.25
C PRO A 62 7.51 -12.13 -2.81
N VAL A 63 6.51 -12.69 -3.49
CA VAL A 63 5.10 -12.60 -3.05
C VAL A 63 4.89 -13.33 -1.72
N ALA A 64 5.41 -14.55 -1.57
CA ALA A 64 5.30 -15.31 -0.34
C ALA A 64 6.01 -14.60 0.82
N VAL A 65 7.22 -14.09 0.59
CA VAL A 65 8.01 -13.35 1.58
C VAL A 65 7.32 -12.04 1.97
N ALA A 66 6.83 -11.26 1.01
CA ALA A 66 6.09 -10.03 1.29
C ALA A 66 4.83 -10.29 2.12
N ARG A 67 4.06 -11.35 1.80
CA ARG A 67 2.86 -11.73 2.58
C ARG A 67 3.20 -12.13 4.02
N ARG A 68 4.33 -12.81 4.23
CA ARG A 68 4.81 -13.12 5.58
C ARG A 68 5.22 -11.86 6.32
N GLY A 69 6.05 -11.01 5.71
CA GLY A 69 6.48 -9.74 6.30
C GLY A 69 5.33 -8.81 6.66
N LEU A 70 4.29 -8.72 5.82
CA LEU A 70 3.10 -7.94 6.14
C LEU A 70 2.30 -8.52 7.32
N ARG A 71 2.24 -9.85 7.48
CA ARG A 71 1.61 -10.48 8.66
C ARG A 71 2.38 -10.17 9.93
N ASP A 72 3.71 -10.13 9.86
CA ASP A 72 4.54 -9.78 11.01
C ASP A 72 4.28 -8.33 11.49
N ILE A 73 3.96 -7.41 10.58
CA ILE A 73 3.54 -6.03 10.92
C ILE A 73 2.14 -6.01 11.56
N GLN A 74 1.22 -6.85 11.08
CA GLN A 74 -0.17 -6.89 11.58
C GLN A 74 -0.32 -7.43 13.00
N HIS A 75 0.63 -8.25 13.46
CA HIS A 75 0.59 -8.91 14.76
C HIS A 75 1.55 -8.28 15.79
N ARG A 76 2.14 -7.12 15.48
CA ARG A 76 2.90 -6.28 16.42
C ARG A 76 2.00 -5.21 17.02
#